data_AF-A0A820HA02-F1
#
_entry.id   AF-A0A820HA02-F1
#
_cell.length_a   1.000
_cell.length_b   1.000
_cell.length_c   1.000
_cell.angle_alpha   90.00
_cell.angle_beta   90.00
_cell.angle_gamma   90.00
#
_symmetry.space_group_name_H-M   'P 1'
#
loop_
_entity.id
_entity.type
_entity.pdbx_description
1 polymer ?
#
loop_
_entity_poly.entity_id
_entity_poly.type
_entity_poly.pdbx_seq_one_letter_code
_entity_poly.pdbx_strand_id
1 'polypeptide(L)'
;YYSLCEVSVENTVIKQKRLPDQIDNLPERLAINARYYLKNNHSTETLVPDNLSNELMRESRIHFLQLDSLEICAQLTLRDFAIFKSIQPTEYIDHIFKLKSTYGIPHLEKFLRLPNQEMYWTIT
;
A
#
# COMPACT_ATOMS: atom_id res chain seq x y z
N TYR A 1 19.56 20.62 22.86
CA TYR A 1 19.68 20.40 21.41
C TYR A 1 18.76 19.24 21.03
N TYR A 2 17.82 19.46 20.10
CA TYR A 2 16.84 18.45 19.68
C TYR A 2 17.11 18.01 18.24
N SER A 3 16.74 16.77 17.90
CA SER A 3 16.77 16.27 16.53
C SER A 3 15.45 15.60 16.17
N LEU A 4 15.00 15.84 14.94
CA LEU A 4 13.82 15.20 14.41
C LEU A 4 14.17 13.76 13.97
N CYS A 5 13.36 12.81 14.39
CA CYS A 5 13.49 11.41 14.03
C CYS A 5 12.18 10.92 13.42
N GLU A 6 12.29 10.15 12.36
CA GLU A 6 11.19 9.37 11.80
C GLU A 6 11.23 7.97 12.41
N VAL A 7 10.09 7.51 12.90
CA VAL A 7 9.91 6.14 13.40
C VAL A 7 8.83 5.49 12.57
N SER A 8 9.16 4.37 11.92
CA SER A 8 8.25 3.60 11.08
C SER A 8 8.20 2.14 11.52
N VAL A 9 7.08 1.47 11.27
CA VAL A 9 6.89 0.05 11.58
C VAL A 9 6.78 -0.75 10.29
N GLU A 10 7.77 -1.58 9.99
CA GLU A 10 7.77 -2.47 8.83
C GLU A 10 7.73 -3.92 9.29
N ASN A 11 6.68 -4.67 8.94
CA ASN A 11 6.59 -6.12 9.18
C ASN A 11 7.04 -6.55 10.59
N THR A 12 6.55 -5.84 11.62
CA THR A 12 6.87 -5.98 13.06
C THR A 12 8.21 -5.45 13.55
N VAL A 13 9.03 -4.88 12.66
CA VAL A 13 10.29 -4.21 13.03
C VAL A 13 10.08 -2.70 13.10
N ILE A 14 10.46 -2.09 14.22
CA ILE A 14 10.48 -0.65 14.37
C ILE A 14 11.81 -0.11 13.84
N LYS A 15 11.74 0.73 12.81
CA LYS A 15 12.90 1.43 12.26
C LYS A 15 12.87 2.87 12.77
N GLN A 16 14.03 3.35 13.19
CA GLN A 16 14.23 4.74 13.58
C GLN A 16 15.31 5.37 12.70
N LYS A 17 15.00 6.54 12.14
CA LYS A 17 15.92 7.31 11.29
C LYS A 17 15.96 8.76 11.74
N ARG A 18 17.15 9.30 11.97
CA ARG A 18 17.33 10.75 12.20
C ARG A 18 17.16 11.49 10.87
N LEU A 19 16.36 12.54 10.85
CA LEU A 19 16.19 13.41 9.69
C LEU A 19 17.25 14.52 9.64
N PRO A 20 17.56 15.05 8.44
CA PRO A 20 18.41 16.22 8.28
C PRO A 20 17.85 17.45 8.99
N ASP A 21 18.71 18.40 9.33
CA ASP A 21 18.33 19.63 10.02
C ASP A 21 17.51 20.59 9.12
N GLN A 22 17.59 20.43 7.80
CA GLN A 22 16.78 21.17 6.81
C GLN A 22 16.05 20.17 5.92
N ILE A 23 14.72 20.23 5.93
CA ILE A 23 13.85 19.35 5.13
C ILE A 23 12.56 20.09 4.78
N ASP A 24 12.22 20.08 3.49
CA ASP A 24 10.97 20.66 2.98
C ASP A 24 9.88 19.60 2.88
N ASN A 25 8.63 20.05 2.84
CA ASN A 25 7.42 19.23 2.64
C ASN A 25 7.32 18.02 3.57
N LEU A 26 7.75 18.21 4.83
CA LEU A 26 7.77 17.17 5.85
C LEU A 26 6.44 16.38 5.99
N PRO A 27 5.25 17.03 5.98
CA PRO A 27 3.97 16.31 6.09
C PRO A 27 3.71 15.36 4.92
N GLU A 28 4.10 15.75 3.71
CA GLU A 28 3.84 14.98 2.47
C GLU A 28 4.75 13.76 2.34
N ARG A 29 5.90 13.77 3.02
CA ARG A 29 6.89 12.69 2.98
C ARG A 29 6.65 11.58 3.99
N LEU A 30 5.73 11.78 4.93
CA LEU A 30 5.49 10.84 6.00
C LEU A 30 4.75 9.62 5.45
N ALA A 31 5.35 8.44 5.58
CA ALA A 31 4.65 7.20 5.28
C ALA A 31 3.49 6.99 6.26
N ILE A 32 2.40 6.36 5.81
CA ILE A 32 1.18 6.14 6.62
C ILE A 32 1.44 5.38 7.94
N ASN A 33 2.46 4.52 7.95
CA ASN A 33 2.90 3.73 9.10
C ASN A 33 4.07 4.38 9.86
N ALA A 34 4.40 5.63 9.56
CA ALA A 34 5.49 6.37 10.18
C ALA A 34 4.95 7.55 11.02
N ARG A 35 5.71 7.95 12.03
CA ARG A 35 5.44 9.11 12.88
C ARG A 35 6.75 9.87 13.11
N TYR A 36 6.67 11.19 13.17
CA TYR A 36 7.81 12.03 13.53
C TYR A 36 7.86 12.26 15.04
N TYR A 37 9.04 12.12 15.60
CA TYR A 37 9.32 12.33 17.02
C TYR A 37 10.47 13.32 17.19
N LEU A 38 10.39 14.15 18.23
CA LEU A 38 11.45 15.06 18.59
C LEU A 38 12.31 14.41 19.69
N LYS A 39 13.57 14.09 19.37
CA LYS A 39 14.52 13.50 20.32
C LYS A 39 15.34 14.59 20.98
N ASN A 40 15.42 14.59 22.31
CA ASN A 40 16.39 15.40 23.04
C ASN A 40 17.76 14.69 23.01
N ASN A 41 18.77 15.33 22.42
CA ASN A 41 20.10 14.73 22.27
C ASN A 41 20.92 14.72 23.57
N HIS A 42 20.48 15.42 24.61
CA HIS A 42 21.08 15.34 25.94
C HIS A 42 20.49 14.20 26.79
N SER A 43 19.36 13.60 26.35
CA SER A 43 18.77 12.46 27.04
C SER A 43 19.37 11.16 26.49
N THR A 44 19.77 10.26 27.40
CA THR A 44 20.17 8.88 27.09
C THR A 44 18.98 7.93 26.98
N GLU A 45 17.76 8.42 27.20
CA GLU A 45 16.54 7.61 27.08
C GLU A 45 16.31 7.16 25.64
N THR A 46 15.83 5.93 25.51
CA THR A 46 15.42 5.34 24.23
C THR A 46 14.21 6.10 23.70
N LEU A 47 14.29 6.59 22.46
CA LEU A 47 13.21 7.39 21.84
C LEU A 47 11.88 6.63 21.77
N VAL A 48 11.96 5.31 21.55
CA VAL A 48 10.80 4.41 21.52
C VAL A 48 10.99 3.38 22.63
N PRO A 49 10.45 3.62 23.83
CA PRO A 49 10.45 2.62 24.89
C PRO A 49 9.46 1.48 24.59
N ASP A 50 9.63 0.33 25.25
CA ASP A 50 8.90 -0.90 24.92
C ASP A 50 7.36 -0.73 25.02
N ASN A 51 6.86 0.07 25.95
CA ASN A 51 5.44 0.39 26.06
C ASN A 51 4.92 1.14 24.82
N LEU A 52 5.66 2.14 24.33
CA LEU A 52 5.31 2.88 23.11
C LEU A 52 5.50 2.01 21.86
N SER A 53 6.48 1.11 21.86
CA SER A 53 6.71 0.16 20.77
C SER A 53 5.48 -0.72 20.52
N ASN A 54 4.84 -1.20 21.59
CA ASN A 54 3.66 -2.05 21.51
C ASN A 54 2.43 -1.29 20.99
N GLU A 55 2.29 -0.02 21.37
CA GLU A 55 1.23 0.85 20.88
C GLU A 55 1.44 1.19 19.39
N LEU A 56 2.66 1.53 19.00
CA LEU A 56 3.05 1.76 17.61
C LEU A 56 2.80 0.54 16.72
N MET A 57 3.12 -0.66 17.19
CA MET A 57 2.82 -1.91 16.47
C MET A 57 1.31 -2.18 16.34
N ARG A 58 0.52 -1.70 17.29
CA ARG A 58 -0.95 -1.81 17.23
C ARG A 58 -1.52 -0.81 16.22
N GLU A 59 -1.07 0.44 16.28
CA GLU A 59 -1.51 1.50 15.38
C GLU A 59 -0.92 1.39 13.96
N SER A 60 0.16 0.63 13.76
CA SER A 60 0.72 0.39 12.43
C SER A 60 -0.14 -0.53 11.57
N ARG A 61 -1.23 -1.08 12.13
CA ARG A 61 -2.26 -1.76 11.34
C ARG A 61 -2.97 -0.72 10.50
N ILE A 62 -2.54 -0.60 9.25
CA ILE A 62 -3.14 0.32 8.29
C ILE A 62 -4.58 -0.13 8.05
N HIS A 63 -5.54 0.70 8.46
CA HIS A 63 -6.94 0.50 8.12
C HIS A 63 -7.23 1.10 6.75
N PHE A 64 -8.12 0.46 5.98
CA PHE A 64 -8.46 0.89 4.62
C PHE A 64 -8.91 2.36 4.56
N LEU A 65 -9.60 2.86 5.59
CA LEU A 65 -10.06 4.24 5.72
C LEU A 65 -8.95 5.30 5.86
N GLN A 66 -7.73 4.88 6.21
CA GLN A 66 -6.61 5.81 6.41
C GLN A 66 -5.80 6.04 5.12
N LEU A 67 -6.05 5.23 4.10
CA LEU A 67 -5.39 5.33 2.80
C LEU A 67 -6.03 6.43 1.96
N ASP A 68 -5.22 7.11 1.15
CA ASP A 68 -5.73 8.07 0.18
C ASP A 68 -6.53 7.35 -0.90
N SER A 69 -7.81 7.71 -1.04
CA SER A 69 -8.72 7.19 -2.05
C SER A 69 -8.16 7.33 -3.46
N LEU A 70 -7.42 8.41 -3.75
CA LEU A 70 -6.84 8.62 -5.07
C LEU A 70 -5.72 7.61 -5.36
N GLU A 71 -4.83 7.39 -4.40
CA GLU A 71 -3.73 6.43 -4.52
C GLU A 71 -4.28 4.99 -4.61
N ILE A 72 -5.30 4.66 -3.81
CA ILE A 72 -5.97 3.35 -3.91
C ILE A 72 -6.55 3.16 -5.32
N CYS A 73 -7.32 4.12 -5.83
CA CYS A 73 -7.88 4.06 -7.18
C CYS A 73 -6.81 3.91 -8.26
N ALA A 74 -5.68 4.62 -8.13
CA ALA A 74 -4.58 4.52 -9.06
C ALA A 74 -3.96 3.11 -9.06
N GLN A 75 -3.69 2.54 -7.90
CA GLN A 75 -3.13 1.19 -7.77
C GLN A 75 -4.08 0.12 -8.30
N LEU A 76 -5.39 0.25 -8.05
CA LEU A 76 -6.41 -0.64 -8.61
C LEU A 76 -6.46 -0.57 -10.13
N THR A 77 -6.46 0.65 -10.69
CA THR A 77 -6.42 0.85 -12.14
C THR A 77 -5.18 0.22 -12.77
N LEU A 78 -4.00 0.37 -12.13
CA LEU A 78 -2.76 -0.24 -12.60
C LEU A 78 -2.82 -1.78 -12.57
N ARG A 79 -3.38 -2.35 -11.50
CA ARG A 79 -3.58 -3.81 -11.39
C ARG A 79 -4.50 -4.34 -12.48
N ASP A 80 -5.62 -3.66 -12.72
CA ASP A 80 -6.60 -4.06 -13.71
C ASP A 80 -6.06 -3.91 -15.12
N PHE A 81 -5.30 -2.84 -15.37
CA PHE A 81 -4.61 -2.64 -16.63
C PHE A 81 -3.56 -3.72 -16.90
N ALA A 82 -2.84 -4.19 -15.88
CA ALA A 82 -1.89 -5.29 -16.03
C ALA A 82 -2.57 -6.59 -16.46
N ILE A 83 -3.76 -6.89 -15.92
CA ILE A 83 -4.56 -8.05 -16.33
C ILE A 83 -5.09 -7.83 -17.76
N PHE A 84 -5.62 -6.65 -18.07
CA PHE A 84 -6.08 -6.30 -19.41
C PHE A 84 -4.99 -6.46 -20.46
N LYS A 85 -3.77 -5.99 -20.18
CA LYS A 85 -2.61 -6.13 -21.06
C LYS A 85 -2.21 -7.59 -21.31
N SER A 86 -2.50 -8.49 -20.37
CA SER A 86 -2.17 -9.91 -20.52
C SER A 86 -3.14 -10.69 -21.42
N ILE A 87 -4.28 -10.08 -21.79
CA ILE A 87 -5.27 -10.70 -22.67
C ILE A 87 -4.73 -10.75 -24.09
N GLN A 88 -4.65 -11.96 -24.66
CA GLN A 88 -4.28 -12.10 -26.07
C GLN A 88 -5.47 -11.80 -26.99
N PRO A 89 -5.25 -11.21 -28.18
CA PRO A 89 -6.32 -11.00 -29.15
C PRO A 89 -7.02 -12.30 -29.58
N THR A 90 -6.30 -13.42 -29.57
CA THR A 90 -6.85 -14.76 -29.84
C THR A 90 -7.92 -15.17 -28.83
N GLU A 91 -7.75 -14.83 -27.55
CA GLU A 91 -8.77 -15.08 -26.52
C GLU A 91 -10.07 -14.33 -26.83
N TYR A 92 -9.97 -13.12 -27.40
CA TYR A 92 -11.14 -12.34 -27.79
C TYR A 92 -11.90 -12.96 -28.97
N ILE A 93 -11.16 -13.44 -29.98
CA ILE A 93 -11.74 -14.18 -31.11
C ILE A 93 -12.39 -15.47 -30.62
N ASP A 94 -11.70 -16.23 -29.77
CA ASP A 94 -12.21 -17.48 -29.21
C ASP A 94 -13.51 -17.25 -28.41
N HIS A 95 -13.58 -16.15 -27.66
CA HIS A 95 -14.78 -15.77 -26.92
C HIS A 95 -15.95 -15.35 -27.82
N ILE A 96 -15.73 -14.48 -28.81
CA ILE A 96 -16.79 -14.01 -29.73
C ILE A 96 -17.36 -15.16 -30.54
N PHE A 97 -16.49 -15.98 -31.12
CA PHE A 97 -16.88 -17.06 -32.03
C PHE A 97 -17.16 -18.37 -31.30
N LYS A 98 -17.07 -18.39 -29.96
CA LYS A 98 -17.27 -19.56 -29.10
C LYS A 98 -16.44 -20.77 -29.55
N LEU A 99 -15.20 -20.51 -29.96
CA LEU A 99 -14.28 -21.53 -30.47
C LEU A 99 -13.72 -22.33 -29.29
N LYS A 100 -13.58 -23.65 -29.48
CA LYS A 100 -12.89 -24.53 -28.53
C LYS A 100 -11.41 -24.64 -28.89
N SER A 101 -10.67 -23.55 -28.69
CA SER A 101 -9.22 -23.52 -28.80
C SER A 101 -8.57 -24.33 -27.67
N THR A 102 -7.38 -24.88 -27.92
CA THR A 102 -6.60 -25.61 -26.90
C THR A 102 -6.13 -24.71 -25.76
N TYR A 103 -5.96 -23.42 -26.02
CA TYR A 103 -5.54 -22.41 -25.05
C TYR A 103 -6.73 -21.78 -24.30
N GLY A 104 -7.86 -21.57 -24.98
CA GLY A 104 -9.07 -21.02 -24.38
C GLY A 104 -8.97 -19.52 -24.06
N ILE A 105 -9.66 -19.08 -23.00
CA ILE A 105 -9.83 -17.65 -22.64
C ILE A 105 -9.42 -17.30 -21.18
N PRO A 106 -8.26 -17.78 -20.67
CA PRO A 106 -7.94 -17.69 -19.25
C PRO A 106 -7.76 -16.25 -18.71
N HIS A 107 -7.13 -15.34 -19.46
CA HIS A 107 -6.92 -13.96 -19.02
C HIS A 107 -8.17 -13.12 -19.23
N LEU A 108 -8.90 -13.38 -20.31
CA LEU A 108 -10.17 -12.72 -20.57
C LEU A 108 -11.22 -13.08 -19.52
N GLU A 109 -11.32 -14.36 -19.12
CA GLU A 109 -12.21 -14.78 -18.04
C GLU A 109 -11.81 -14.16 -16.70
N LYS A 110 -10.50 -14.10 -16.40
CA LYS A 110 -9.99 -13.42 -15.21
C LYS A 110 -10.38 -11.95 -15.19
N PHE A 111 -10.23 -11.24 -16.31
CA PHE A 111 -10.63 -9.85 -16.45
C PHE A 111 -12.14 -9.66 -16.27
N LEU A 112 -12.97 -10.52 -16.87
CA LEU A 112 -14.44 -10.48 -16.72
C LEU A 112 -14.92 -10.71 -15.28
N ARG A 113 -14.12 -11.37 -14.44
CA ARG A 113 -14.44 -11.58 -13.02
C ARG A 113 -14.06 -10.39 -12.14
N LEU A 114 -13.14 -9.52 -12.57
CA LEU A 114 -12.69 -8.36 -11.78
C LEU A 114 -13.86 -7.47 -11.36
N PRO A 115 -14.75 -6.99 -12.26
CA PRO A 115 -15.85 -6.10 -11.88
C PRO A 115 -16.84 -6.70 -10.88
N ASN A 116 -16.90 -8.03 -10.76
CA ASN A 116 -17.72 -8.69 -9.75
C ASN A 116 -17.03 -8.66 -8.38
N GLN A 117 -15.72 -8.91 -8.31
CA GLN A 117 -14.95 -8.78 -7.06
C GLN A 117 -14.95 -7.32 -6.59
N GLU A 118 -14.57 -6.45 -7.54
CA GLU A 118 -15.20 -5.22 -8.03
C GLU A 118 -16.47 -4.60 -7.41
N MET A 119 -17.41 -5.43 -7.02
CA MET A 119 -18.70 -4.98 -6.53
C MET A 119 -18.93 -5.53 -5.14
N TYR A 120 -18.35 -6.68 -4.80
CA TYR A 120 -18.47 -7.28 -3.47
C TYR A 120 -17.67 -6.52 -2.39
N TRP A 121 -16.49 -6.02 -2.72
CA TRP A 121 -15.68 -5.18 -1.82
C TRP A 121 -16.27 -3.79 -1.50
N THR A 122 -17.23 -3.27 -2.28
CA THR A 122 -17.95 -2.02 -1.96
C THR A 122 -19.21 -2.25 -1.12
N ILE A 123 -19.61 -3.51 -0.95
CA ILE A 123 -20.79 -3.94 -0.20
C ILE A 123 -20.41 -4.50 1.19
N THR A 124 -19.14 -4.89 1.39
CA THR A 124 -18.62 -5.51 2.63
C THR A 124 -17.93 -4.48 3.52
#